data_AF-A0A7S2FMD5-F1
#
_entry.id   AF-A0A7S2FMD5-F1
#
_cell.length_a   1.000
_cell.length_b   1.000
_cell.length_c   1.000
_cell.angle_alpha   90.00
_cell.angle_beta   90.00
_cell.angle_gamma   90.00
#
_symmetry.space_group_name_H-M   'P 1'
#
loop_
_entity.id
_entity.type
_entity.pdbx_description
1 polymer ?
#
loop_
_entity_poly.entity_id
_entity_poly.type
_entity_poly.pdbx_seq_one_letter_code
_entity_poly.pdbx_strand_id
1 'polypeptide(L)'
;VKMSVREKKEASKAAASKVAAQPKAAVVPVSAPEPTPAAAPAKAVKMTEELFRKKSEGIIEEYIFSGDAKEATECVQEMGSMDEFGWKFATDAIEKAFNKKEKEVIMIGDLLVALNAAGALSTAQIEKGLFDLIPFLKDIECDTPMASRWLGKIMAKSIVANVLSLAFFMSPDLAPPDNPEGSNASLAVDVLIETQALIQPEGLSKALQAIDGGFDLSRIAKDGEDVAKMVADAQITIP
;
A
#
# COMPACT_ATOMS: atom_id res chain seq x y z
N VAL A 1 -6.88 -59.94 8.33
CA VAL A 1 -7.22 -61.18 7.59
C VAL A 1 -8.17 -60.82 6.46
N LYS A 2 -7.72 -61.06 5.22
CA LYS A 2 -8.45 -61.31 3.97
C LYS A 2 -9.32 -60.19 3.34
N MET A 3 -8.81 -59.75 2.18
CA MET A 3 -9.56 -59.39 0.98
C MET A 3 -10.58 -60.49 0.60
N SER A 4 -11.63 -60.15 -0.18
CA SER A 4 -11.77 -60.63 -1.58
C SER A 4 -13.23 -60.76 -2.09
N VAL A 5 -13.35 -60.54 -3.42
CA VAL A 5 -14.31 -61.04 -4.44
C VAL A 5 -15.78 -60.54 -4.44
N ARG A 6 -16.22 -59.91 -5.55
CA ARG A 6 -17.03 -60.56 -6.61
C ARG A 6 -17.55 -59.61 -7.71
N GLU A 7 -17.02 -59.81 -8.91
CA GLU A 7 -17.69 -59.54 -10.19
C GLU A 7 -18.96 -60.39 -10.36
N LYS A 8 -19.96 -59.84 -11.06
CA LYS A 8 -20.91 -60.60 -11.87
C LYS A 8 -21.26 -59.84 -13.16
N LYS A 9 -21.31 -60.62 -14.23
CA LYS A 9 -21.49 -60.30 -15.65
C LYS A 9 -22.94 -60.65 -16.08
N GLU A 10 -23.30 -60.23 -17.30
CA GLU A 10 -24.40 -60.72 -18.18
C GLU A 10 -25.84 -60.25 -17.87
N ALA A 11 -26.74 -59.98 -18.84
CA ALA A 11 -26.73 -60.04 -20.30
C ALA A 11 -27.97 -59.33 -20.91
N SER A 12 -27.81 -58.85 -22.16
CA SER A 12 -28.69 -58.95 -23.34
C SER A 12 -30.19 -58.59 -23.27
N LYS A 13 -30.64 -57.71 -24.18
CA LYS A 13 -31.71 -58.06 -25.13
C LYS A 13 -31.70 -57.20 -26.40
N ALA A 14 -31.78 -57.89 -27.54
CA ALA A 14 -31.91 -57.35 -28.89
C ALA A 14 -33.37 -57.06 -29.27
N ALA A 15 -33.57 -56.17 -30.24
CA ALA A 15 -34.73 -56.18 -31.15
C ALA A 15 -34.34 -55.58 -32.50
N ALA A 16 -34.67 -56.30 -33.57
CA ALA A 16 -34.38 -56.00 -34.97
C ALA A 16 -35.62 -55.43 -35.68
N SER A 17 -35.46 -54.74 -36.82
CA SER A 17 -36.03 -55.16 -38.14
C SER A 17 -35.79 -54.12 -39.26
N LYS A 18 -35.26 -54.62 -40.39
CA LYS A 18 -35.45 -54.34 -41.86
C LYS A 18 -35.66 -52.91 -42.40
N VAL A 19 -35.37 -52.53 -43.66
CA VAL A 19 -34.57 -52.90 -44.87
C VAL A 19 -34.95 -51.82 -45.92
N ALA A 20 -34.01 -51.26 -46.70
CA ALA A 20 -34.06 -51.09 -48.18
C ALA A 20 -33.30 -49.88 -48.76
N ALA A 21 -32.57 -50.17 -49.85
CA ALA A 21 -32.20 -49.33 -51.01
C ALA A 21 -31.00 -48.34 -50.95
N GLN A 22 -30.06 -48.61 -51.88
CA GLN A 22 -28.86 -47.86 -52.33
C GLN A 22 -29.25 -46.67 -53.26
N PRO A 23 -28.40 -45.63 -53.54
CA PRO A 23 -27.11 -45.78 -54.25
C PRO A 23 -25.94 -44.85 -53.83
N LYS A 24 -24.74 -45.20 -54.35
CA LYS A 24 -23.46 -44.47 -54.25
C LYS A 24 -23.53 -43.09 -54.93
N ALA A 25 -22.97 -42.06 -54.30
CA ALA A 25 -22.50 -40.86 -55.00
C ALA A 25 -21.38 -40.12 -54.22
N ALA A 26 -20.32 -39.82 -54.98
CA ALA A 26 -19.37 -38.70 -54.86
C ALA A 26 -18.53 -38.52 -53.58
N VAL A 27 -17.25 -38.84 -53.72
CA VAL A 27 -16.13 -38.28 -52.94
C VAL A 27 -16.01 -36.78 -53.26
N VAL A 28 -15.99 -35.93 -52.23
CA VAL A 28 -15.53 -34.53 -52.29
C VAL A 28 -14.41 -34.38 -51.26
N PRO A 29 -13.29 -33.70 -51.57
CA PRO A 29 -12.06 -33.79 -50.80
C PRO A 29 -12.12 -32.94 -49.52
N VAL A 30 -11.46 -33.44 -48.47
CA VAL A 30 -11.22 -32.72 -47.21
C VAL A 30 -10.26 -31.56 -47.49
N SER A 31 -10.74 -30.33 -47.39
CA SER A 31 -9.87 -29.14 -47.30
C SER A 31 -9.17 -29.12 -45.95
N ALA A 32 -7.85 -28.88 -45.99
CA ALA A 32 -6.98 -28.68 -44.84
C ALA A 32 -7.46 -27.51 -43.96
N PRO A 33 -7.19 -27.51 -42.64
CA PRO A 33 -7.52 -26.38 -41.78
C PRO A 33 -6.63 -25.18 -42.13
N GLU A 34 -7.26 -24.03 -42.38
CA GLU A 34 -6.57 -22.75 -42.53
C GLU A 34 -5.86 -22.36 -41.22
N PRO A 35 -4.69 -21.69 -41.29
CA PRO A 35 -3.96 -21.26 -40.12
C PRO A 35 -4.72 -20.14 -39.41
N THR A 36 -4.93 -20.30 -38.11
CA THR A 36 -5.45 -19.25 -37.21
C THR A 36 -4.57 -17.99 -37.35
N PRO A 37 -5.14 -16.79 -37.54
CA PRO A 37 -4.35 -15.57 -37.48
C PRO A 37 -3.70 -15.46 -36.10
N ALA A 38 -2.36 -15.46 -36.08
CA ALA A 38 -1.58 -15.17 -34.89
C ALA A 38 -2.09 -13.87 -34.26
N ALA A 39 -2.36 -13.92 -32.95
CA ALA A 39 -2.70 -12.73 -32.18
C ALA A 39 -1.64 -11.65 -32.42
N ALA A 40 -2.07 -10.51 -32.96
CA ALA A 40 -1.23 -9.33 -33.06
C ALA A 40 -0.69 -8.97 -31.66
N PRO A 41 0.57 -8.51 -31.54
CA PRO A 41 1.12 -8.13 -30.25
C PRO A 41 0.26 -7.03 -29.65
N ALA A 42 -0.27 -7.26 -28.45
CA ALA A 42 -0.94 -6.22 -27.68
C ALA A 42 0.00 -5.02 -27.61
N LYS A 43 -0.40 -3.88 -28.16
CA LYS A 43 0.37 -2.63 -28.03
C LYS A 43 0.62 -2.43 -26.54
N ALA A 44 1.89 -2.38 -26.14
CA ALA A 44 2.27 -2.08 -24.76
C ALA A 44 1.63 -0.74 -24.39
N VAL A 45 0.60 -0.79 -23.54
CA VAL A 45 -0.04 0.41 -23.01
C VAL A 45 1.03 1.08 -22.14
N LYS A 46 1.52 2.24 -22.56
CA LYS A 46 2.42 3.04 -21.74
C LYS A 46 1.73 3.32 -20.41
N MET A 47 2.42 3.08 -19.30
CA MET A 47 1.90 3.44 -17.99
C MET A 47 1.67 4.95 -17.93
N THR A 48 0.41 5.36 -17.74
CA THR A 48 0.05 6.75 -17.47
C THR A 48 -0.13 6.93 -15.97
N GLU A 49 -0.04 8.18 -15.49
CA GLU A 49 -0.29 8.50 -14.10
C GLU A 49 -1.69 8.05 -13.63
N GLU A 50 -2.73 8.27 -14.43
CA GLU A 50 -4.09 7.85 -14.09
C GLU A 50 -4.21 6.32 -13.96
N LEU A 51 -3.57 5.57 -14.87
CA LEU A 51 -3.55 4.11 -14.80
C LEU A 51 -2.73 3.62 -13.60
N PHE A 52 -1.63 4.29 -13.29
CA PHE A 52 -0.81 3.99 -12.12
C PHE A 52 -1.59 4.20 -10.82
N ARG A 53 -2.27 5.34 -10.68
CA ARG A 53 -3.13 5.63 -9.51
C ARG A 53 -4.22 4.58 -9.36
N LYS A 54 -4.93 4.25 -10.44
CA LYS A 54 -6.00 3.24 -10.40
C LYS A 54 -5.49 1.86 -9.97
N LYS A 55 -4.28 1.47 -10.41
CA LYS A 55 -3.65 0.22 -9.96
C LYS A 55 -3.23 0.30 -8.50
N SER A 56 -2.64 1.42 -8.07
CA SER A 56 -2.23 1.67 -6.69
C SER A 56 -3.42 1.54 -5.75
N GLU A 57 -4.51 2.23 -6.03
CA GLU A 57 -5.75 2.15 -5.24
C GLU A 57 -6.30 0.71 -5.14
N GLY A 58 -6.22 -0.06 -6.23
CA GLY A 58 -6.63 -1.46 -6.26
C GLY A 58 -5.80 -2.32 -5.31
N ILE A 59 -4.47 -2.24 -5.42
CA ILE A 59 -3.55 -3.00 -4.56
C ILE A 59 -3.72 -2.61 -3.09
N ILE A 60 -3.82 -1.31 -2.80
CA ILE A 60 -3.99 -0.81 -1.43
C ILE A 60 -5.29 -1.37 -0.83
N GLU A 61 -6.41 -1.34 -1.56
CA GLU A 61 -7.68 -1.88 -1.07
C GLU A 61 -7.64 -3.41 -0.90
N GLU A 62 -7.05 -4.13 -1.86
CA GLU A 62 -6.87 -5.58 -1.77
C GLU A 62 -6.05 -5.96 -0.54
N TYR A 63 -4.94 -5.24 -0.28
CA TYR A 63 -4.13 -5.44 0.91
C TYR A 63 -4.90 -5.12 2.20
N ILE A 64 -5.65 -4.02 2.26
CA ILE A 64 -6.46 -3.69 3.44
C ILE A 64 -7.50 -4.79 3.71
N PHE A 65 -8.04 -5.41 2.66
CA PHE A 65 -9.01 -6.50 2.77
C PHE A 65 -8.38 -7.83 3.17
N SER A 66 -7.28 -8.24 2.53
CA SER A 66 -6.66 -9.55 2.70
C SER A 66 -5.64 -9.60 3.84
N GLY A 67 -4.92 -8.50 4.07
CA GLY A 67 -3.74 -8.42 4.92
C GLY A 67 -2.50 -9.11 4.34
N ASP A 68 -2.52 -9.55 3.08
CA ASP A 68 -1.41 -10.26 2.46
C ASP A 68 -0.35 -9.28 1.93
N ALA A 69 0.64 -8.99 2.78
CA ALA A 69 1.75 -8.10 2.44
C ALA A 69 2.63 -8.67 1.31
N LYS A 70 2.69 -10.00 1.16
CA LYS A 70 3.51 -10.64 0.13
C LYS A 70 2.86 -10.44 -1.23
N GLU A 71 1.57 -10.73 -1.35
CA GLU A 71 0.79 -10.48 -2.56
C GLU A 71 0.84 -9.00 -2.96
N ALA A 72 0.61 -8.10 -2.01
CA ALA A 72 0.67 -6.65 -2.27
C ALA A 72 2.05 -6.23 -2.80
N THR A 73 3.14 -6.78 -2.23
CA THR A 73 4.51 -6.49 -2.69
C THR A 73 4.76 -6.99 -4.11
N GLU A 74 4.34 -8.22 -4.42
CA GLU A 74 4.46 -8.79 -5.77
C GLU A 74 3.68 -7.93 -6.78
N CYS A 75 2.45 -7.53 -6.46
CA CYS A 75 1.64 -6.66 -7.32
C CYS A 75 2.28 -5.28 -7.54
N VAL A 76 2.92 -4.67 -6.53
CA VAL A 76 3.63 -3.39 -6.70
C VAL A 76 4.86 -3.54 -7.58
N GLN A 77 5.63 -4.61 -7.41
CA GLN A 77 6.82 -4.88 -8.24
C GLN A 77 6.44 -5.15 -9.71
N GLU A 78 5.27 -5.73 -9.96
CA GLU A 78 4.72 -5.96 -11.30
C GLU A 78 4.01 -4.73 -11.91
N MET A 79 3.75 -3.69 -11.10
CA MET A 79 2.99 -2.52 -11.55
C MET A 79 3.68 -1.78 -12.70
N GLY A 80 5.01 -1.70 -12.67
CA GLY A 80 5.84 -0.94 -13.62
C GLY A 80 5.87 0.57 -13.30
N SER A 81 6.89 1.27 -13.81
CA SER A 81 7.08 2.72 -13.62
C SER A 81 7.19 3.19 -12.15
N MET A 82 7.60 2.30 -11.25
CA MET A 82 7.83 2.66 -9.84
C MET A 82 8.88 3.75 -9.68
N ASP A 83 9.93 3.79 -10.51
CA ASP A 83 10.94 4.87 -10.44
C ASP A 83 10.35 6.27 -10.71
N GLU A 84 9.32 6.36 -11.57
CA GLU A 84 8.70 7.62 -11.97
C GLU A 84 7.54 8.01 -11.04
N PHE A 85 6.72 7.02 -10.65
CA PHE A 85 5.45 7.24 -9.95
C PHE A 85 5.38 6.62 -8.56
N GLY A 86 6.42 5.94 -8.07
CA GLY A 86 6.37 5.25 -6.77
C GLY A 86 6.03 6.17 -5.59
N TRP A 87 6.43 7.44 -5.64
CA TRP A 87 6.01 8.43 -4.64
C TRP A 87 4.48 8.65 -4.62
N LYS A 88 3.80 8.53 -5.77
CA LYS A 88 2.34 8.60 -5.84
C LYS A 88 1.69 7.41 -5.18
N PHE A 89 2.30 6.21 -5.26
CA PHE A 89 1.81 5.06 -4.51
C PHE A 89 1.80 5.37 -3.00
N ALA A 90 2.88 5.98 -2.50
CA ALA A 90 2.95 6.41 -1.10
C ALA A 90 1.86 7.44 -0.77
N THR A 91 1.70 8.48 -1.60
CA THR A 91 0.63 9.47 -1.45
C THR A 91 -0.75 8.82 -1.42
N ASP A 92 -1.09 8.00 -2.43
CA ASP A 92 -2.37 7.30 -2.54
C ASP A 92 -2.65 6.43 -1.31
N ALA A 93 -1.64 5.70 -0.81
CA ALA A 93 -1.77 4.87 0.38
C ALA A 93 -2.06 5.71 1.64
N ILE A 94 -1.37 6.84 1.80
CA ILE A 94 -1.55 7.73 2.97
C ILE A 94 -2.90 8.45 2.90
N GLU A 95 -3.28 8.99 1.74
CA GLU A 95 -4.59 9.62 1.54
C GLU A 95 -5.73 8.63 1.81
N LYS A 96 -5.54 7.35 1.44
CA LYS A 96 -6.51 6.30 1.73
C LYS A 96 -6.77 6.18 3.23
N ALA A 97 -5.74 6.34 4.05
CA ALA A 97 -5.85 6.22 5.50
C ALA A 97 -6.86 7.21 6.10
N PHE A 98 -7.04 8.37 5.48
CA PHE A 98 -7.98 9.41 5.93
C PHE A 98 -9.45 9.05 5.76
N ASN A 99 -9.76 7.89 5.22
CA ASN A 99 -11.14 7.41 5.09
C ASN A 99 -11.33 6.03 5.73
N LYS A 100 -10.42 5.63 6.62
CA LYS A 100 -10.33 4.26 7.13
C LYS A 100 -10.39 4.21 8.66
N LYS A 101 -10.64 3.01 9.20
CA LYS A 101 -10.62 2.78 10.65
C LYS A 101 -9.19 2.57 11.12
N GLU A 102 -8.94 2.78 12.40
CA GLU A 102 -7.60 2.68 13.00
C GLU A 102 -6.86 1.38 12.64
N LYS A 103 -7.55 0.23 12.64
CA LYS A 103 -6.96 -1.05 12.22
C LYS A 103 -6.37 -0.99 10.80
N GLU A 104 -7.10 -0.40 9.87
CA GLU A 104 -6.72 -0.30 8.46
C GLU A 104 -5.62 0.76 8.27
N VAL A 105 -5.63 1.85 9.05
CA VAL A 105 -4.54 2.84 9.10
C VAL A 105 -3.23 2.19 9.54
N ILE A 106 -3.27 1.34 10.57
CA ILE A 106 -2.13 0.56 11.04
C ILE A 106 -1.63 -0.37 9.92
N MET A 107 -2.54 -1.04 9.21
CA MET A 107 -2.18 -1.88 8.06
C MET A 107 -1.49 -1.08 6.96
N ILE A 108 -1.95 0.12 6.63
CA ILE A 108 -1.29 0.98 5.63
C ILE A 108 0.15 1.29 6.04
N GLY A 109 0.41 1.59 7.31
CA GLY A 109 1.78 1.74 7.81
C GLY A 109 2.62 0.47 7.65
N ASP A 110 2.03 -0.70 7.92
CA ASP A 110 2.69 -1.99 7.71
C ASP A 110 2.98 -2.27 6.22
N LEU A 111 2.09 -1.86 5.31
CA LEU A 111 2.30 -1.97 3.86
C LEU A 111 3.51 -1.15 3.41
N LEU A 112 3.60 0.13 3.81
CA LEU A 112 4.71 0.99 3.42
C LEU A 112 6.05 0.42 3.93
N VAL A 113 6.08 -0.10 5.16
CA VAL A 113 7.25 -0.77 5.73
C VAL A 113 7.60 -2.04 4.95
N ALA A 114 6.62 -2.88 4.61
CA ALA A 114 6.85 -4.11 3.86
C ALA A 114 7.39 -3.83 2.45
N LEU A 115 6.82 -2.85 1.75
CA LEU A 115 7.27 -2.44 0.42
C LEU A 115 8.69 -1.86 0.45
N ASN A 116 9.02 -1.08 1.48
CA ASN A 116 10.38 -0.57 1.66
C ASN A 116 11.38 -1.68 1.94
N ALA A 117 11.06 -2.60 2.84
CA ALA A 117 11.91 -3.74 3.16
C ALA A 117 12.15 -4.64 1.92
N ALA A 118 11.18 -4.75 1.02
CA ALA A 118 11.30 -5.49 -0.23
C ALA A 118 11.99 -4.72 -1.37
N GLY A 119 12.37 -3.45 -1.16
CA GLY A 119 12.93 -2.58 -2.19
C GLY A 119 11.94 -2.18 -3.28
N ALA A 120 10.64 -2.43 -3.07
CA ALA A 120 9.58 -2.06 -4.01
C ALA A 120 9.24 -0.57 -3.93
N LEU A 121 9.48 0.07 -2.77
CA LEU A 121 9.23 1.48 -2.54
C LEU A 121 10.38 2.10 -1.72
N SER A 122 11.13 3.03 -2.30
CA SER A 122 12.28 3.64 -1.63
C SER A 122 11.86 4.62 -0.52
N THR A 123 12.74 4.84 0.47
CA THR A 123 12.54 5.86 1.52
C THR A 123 12.26 7.23 0.91
N ALA A 124 13.03 7.64 -0.11
CA ALA A 124 12.86 8.93 -0.77
C ALA A 124 11.46 9.09 -1.43
N GLN A 125 10.85 7.98 -1.90
CA GLN A 125 9.50 8.00 -2.46
C GLN A 125 8.44 8.13 -1.37
N ILE A 126 8.62 7.47 -0.23
CA ILE A 126 7.72 7.61 0.94
C ILE A 126 7.79 9.03 1.49
N GLU A 127 9.01 9.55 1.67
CA GLU A 127 9.30 10.92 2.05
C GLU A 127 8.64 11.92 1.11
N LYS A 128 8.82 11.76 -0.21
CA LYS A 128 8.17 12.61 -1.20
C LYS A 128 6.63 12.54 -1.12
N GLY A 129 6.07 11.34 -0.93
CA GLY A 129 4.62 11.19 -0.80
C GLY A 129 4.05 11.90 0.44
N LEU A 130 4.79 11.89 1.55
CA LEU A 130 4.48 12.66 2.76
C LEU A 130 4.64 14.16 2.56
N PHE A 131 5.73 14.59 1.91
CA PHE A 131 5.97 15.99 1.56
C PHE A 131 4.85 16.60 0.73
N ASP A 132 4.27 15.85 -0.21
CA ASP A 132 3.18 16.32 -1.05
C ASP A 132 1.85 16.45 -0.26
N LEU A 133 1.73 15.77 0.88
CA LEU A 133 0.48 15.68 1.65
C LEU A 133 0.44 16.57 2.89
N ILE A 134 1.54 16.63 3.65
CA ILE A 134 1.63 17.38 4.92
C ILE A 134 1.21 18.86 4.78
N PRO A 135 1.58 19.57 3.70
CA PRO A 135 1.10 20.93 3.43
C PRO A 135 -0.41 21.12 3.50
N PHE A 136 -1.18 20.10 3.12
CA PHE A 136 -2.65 20.14 3.06
C PHE A 136 -3.30 19.51 4.29
N LEU A 137 -2.52 19.00 5.24
CA LEU A 137 -3.05 18.25 6.39
C LEU A 137 -4.07 19.05 7.21
N LYS A 138 -3.89 20.37 7.35
CA LYS A 138 -4.84 21.23 8.07
C LYS A 138 -6.18 21.37 7.35
N ASP A 139 -6.18 21.41 6.01
CA ASP A 139 -7.42 21.41 5.25
C ASP A 139 -8.09 20.04 5.32
N ILE A 140 -7.31 18.96 5.27
CA ILE A 140 -7.80 17.59 5.44
C ILE A 140 -8.43 17.41 6.83
N GLU A 141 -7.85 17.99 7.88
CA GLU A 141 -8.41 17.97 9.24
C GLU A 141 -9.79 18.63 9.35
N CYS A 142 -10.11 19.61 8.49
CA CYS A 142 -11.44 20.22 8.47
C CYS A 142 -12.54 19.20 8.13
N ASP A 143 -12.24 18.27 7.22
CA ASP A 143 -13.18 17.19 6.86
C ASP A 143 -12.98 15.94 7.74
N THR A 144 -11.75 15.70 8.17
CA THR A 144 -11.32 14.50 8.87
C THR A 144 -10.51 14.86 10.13
N PRO A 145 -11.17 15.12 11.28
CA PRO A 145 -10.49 15.61 12.48
C PRO A 145 -9.37 14.72 13.03
N MET A 146 -9.32 13.44 12.61
CA MET A 146 -8.29 12.46 13.02
C MET A 146 -7.11 12.35 12.05
N ALA A 147 -7.07 13.14 10.98
CA ALA A 147 -6.09 12.99 9.90
C ALA A 147 -4.64 13.07 10.39
N SER A 148 -4.29 14.06 11.22
CA SER A 148 -2.95 14.18 11.83
C SER A 148 -2.57 12.97 12.66
N ARG A 149 -3.49 12.50 13.50
CA ARG A 149 -3.26 11.31 14.32
C ARG A 149 -3.07 10.05 13.47
N TRP A 150 -3.83 9.88 12.40
CA TRP A 150 -3.66 8.75 11.48
C TRP A 150 -2.33 8.81 10.74
N LEU A 151 -1.93 10.01 10.32
CA LEU A 151 -0.62 10.23 9.73
C LEU A 151 0.49 9.91 10.74
N GLY A 152 0.35 10.37 11.98
CA GLY A 152 1.25 10.05 13.10
C GLY A 152 1.44 8.56 13.33
N LYS A 153 0.37 7.75 13.25
CA LYS A 153 0.44 6.29 13.35
C LYS A 153 1.24 5.64 12.23
N ILE A 154 1.00 6.06 10.99
CA ILE A 154 1.71 5.55 9.80
C ILE A 154 3.20 5.91 9.89
N MET A 155 3.50 7.15 10.28
CA MET A 155 4.87 7.63 10.42
C MET A 155 5.60 6.94 11.56
N ALA A 156 4.96 6.78 12.73
CA ALA A 156 5.55 6.08 13.88
C ALA A 156 5.98 4.66 13.51
N LYS A 157 5.15 3.90 12.77
CA LYS A 157 5.55 2.59 12.25
C LYS A 157 6.78 2.65 11.35
N SER A 158 6.80 3.62 10.44
CA SER A 158 7.91 3.81 9.51
C SER A 158 9.21 4.20 10.23
N ILE A 159 9.11 5.00 11.30
CA ILE A 159 10.25 5.37 12.16
C ILE A 159 10.79 4.16 12.90
N VAL A 160 9.92 3.39 13.56
CA VAL A 160 10.32 2.19 14.32
C VAL A 160 10.95 1.13 13.42
N ALA A 161 10.52 1.07 12.15
CA ALA A 161 11.09 0.20 11.13
C ALA A 161 12.38 0.75 10.48
N ASN A 162 12.87 1.92 10.89
CA ASN A 162 14.01 2.64 10.29
C ASN A 162 13.82 2.97 8.79
N VAL A 163 12.57 3.08 8.35
CA VAL A 163 12.22 3.54 7.00
C VAL A 163 12.34 5.05 6.91
N LEU A 164 11.89 5.76 7.95
CA LEU A 164 11.92 7.22 8.07
C LEU A 164 12.72 7.65 9.29
N SER A 165 13.43 8.77 9.18
CA SER A 165 14.16 9.36 10.30
C SER A 165 13.27 10.33 11.08
N LEU A 166 13.40 10.36 12.41
CA LEU A 166 12.74 11.41 13.23
C LEU A 166 13.19 12.82 12.81
N ALA A 167 14.41 12.97 12.29
CA ALA A 167 14.94 14.26 11.81
C ALA A 167 14.16 14.82 10.62
N PHE A 168 13.67 13.95 9.72
CA PHE A 168 12.89 14.36 8.56
C PHE A 168 11.67 15.19 8.98
N PHE A 169 10.99 14.79 10.05
CA PHE A 169 9.75 15.42 10.52
C PHE A 169 9.95 16.68 11.35
N MET A 170 11.20 16.97 11.70
CA MET A 170 11.61 18.22 12.33
C MET A 170 12.09 19.24 11.29
N SER A 171 12.03 18.90 10.01
CA SER A 171 12.43 19.83 8.96
C SER A 171 11.39 20.94 8.82
N PRO A 172 11.80 22.22 8.83
CA PRO A 172 10.92 23.33 8.48
C PRO A 172 10.45 23.25 7.02
N ASP A 173 11.12 22.49 6.15
CA ASP A 173 10.77 22.32 4.74
C ASP A 173 9.45 21.53 4.54
N LEU A 174 8.94 20.90 5.61
CA LEU A 174 7.62 20.28 5.59
C LEU A 174 6.48 21.30 5.71
N ALA A 175 6.78 22.59 5.95
CA ALA A 175 5.76 23.62 5.97
C ALA A 175 5.18 23.84 4.55
N PRO A 176 3.87 24.13 4.43
CA PRO A 176 3.25 24.39 3.13
C PRO A 176 3.95 25.55 2.40
N PRO A 177 4.24 25.43 1.08
CA PRO A 177 4.88 26.51 0.31
C PRO A 177 4.07 27.81 0.32
N ASP A 178 2.74 27.69 0.28
CA ASP A 178 1.79 28.81 0.24
C ASP A 178 1.42 29.32 1.64
N ASN A 179 1.88 28.62 2.68
CA ASN A 179 1.74 29.01 4.07
C ASN A 179 3.06 28.73 4.82
N PRO A 180 4.11 29.52 4.53
CA PRO A 180 5.41 29.40 5.21
C PRO A 180 5.29 29.69 6.71
N GLU A 181 4.23 30.38 7.11
CA GLU A 181 3.72 30.36 8.47
C GLU A 181 2.95 29.05 8.69
N GLY A 182 3.56 27.87 8.53
CA GLY A 182 2.95 26.54 8.70
C GLY A 182 3.42 25.85 9.97
N SER A 183 2.47 25.42 10.81
CA SER A 183 2.63 24.65 12.06
C SER A 183 2.80 23.16 11.83
N ASN A 184 4.00 22.57 11.91
CA ASN A 184 4.13 21.12 11.99
C ASN A 184 4.28 20.60 13.43
N ALA A 185 4.24 21.48 14.44
CA ALA A 185 4.39 21.10 15.84
C ALA A 185 3.33 20.09 16.30
N SER A 186 2.06 20.30 15.94
CA SER A 186 0.98 19.35 16.28
C SER A 186 1.23 17.96 15.69
N LEU A 187 1.57 17.88 14.40
CA LEU A 187 1.88 16.60 13.75
C LEU A 187 3.11 15.95 14.37
N ALA A 188 4.17 16.73 14.65
CA ALA A 188 5.36 16.22 15.30
C ALA A 188 5.04 15.64 16.68
N VAL A 189 4.20 16.32 17.47
CA VAL A 189 3.70 15.79 18.75
C VAL A 189 2.92 14.48 18.56
N ASP A 190 2.02 14.39 17.58
CA ASP A 190 1.29 13.15 17.28
C ASP A 190 2.23 12.00 16.89
N VAL A 191 3.24 12.28 16.06
CA VAL A 191 4.28 11.30 15.69
C VAL A 191 5.04 10.83 16.92
N LEU A 192 5.42 11.73 17.83
CA LEU A 192 6.14 11.40 19.05
C LEU A 192 5.26 10.57 20.01
N ILE A 193 3.98 10.89 20.15
CA ILE A 193 3.01 10.12 20.94
C ILE A 193 2.93 8.68 20.43
N GLU A 194 2.68 8.52 19.14
CA GLU A 194 2.48 7.20 18.54
C GLU A 194 3.82 6.42 18.51
N THR A 195 4.95 7.10 18.32
CA THR A 195 6.28 6.47 18.42
C THR A 195 6.55 6.01 19.86
N GLN A 196 6.31 6.85 20.87
CA GLN A 196 6.46 6.47 22.29
C GLN A 196 5.58 5.27 22.63
N ALA A 197 4.36 5.20 22.11
CA ALA A 197 3.47 4.06 22.34
C ALA A 197 4.06 2.74 21.79
N LEU A 198 4.84 2.80 20.71
CA LEU A 198 5.46 1.63 20.09
C LEU A 198 6.78 1.21 20.75
N ILE A 199 7.64 2.16 21.12
CA ILE A 199 9.01 1.88 21.61
C ILE A 199 9.27 2.25 23.07
N GLN A 200 8.21 2.66 23.80
CA GLN A 200 8.25 3.11 25.19
C GLN A 200 9.05 4.43 25.38
N PRO A 201 8.84 5.14 26.50
CA PRO A 201 9.52 6.40 26.80
C PRO A 201 11.05 6.37 26.66
N GLU A 202 11.69 5.32 27.18
CA GLU A 202 13.15 5.18 27.14
C GLU A 202 13.67 4.93 25.72
N GLY A 203 12.89 4.23 24.90
CA GLY A 203 13.21 4.00 23.49
C GLY A 203 13.12 5.31 22.70
N LEU A 204 12.06 6.08 22.91
CA LEU A 204 11.90 7.39 22.27
C LEU A 204 13.02 8.35 22.68
N SER A 205 13.30 8.49 23.97
CA SER A 205 14.37 9.38 24.48
C SER A 205 15.72 9.09 23.82
N LYS A 206 16.10 7.81 23.70
CA LYS A 206 17.33 7.41 22.99
C LYS A 206 17.30 7.75 21.50
N ALA A 207 16.17 7.54 20.83
CA ALA A 207 16.03 7.87 19.42
C ALA A 207 16.17 9.39 19.18
N LEU A 208 15.59 10.21 20.06
CA LEU A 208 15.71 11.68 20.00
C LEU A 208 17.13 12.17 20.29
N GLN A 209 17.85 11.54 21.23
CA GLN A 209 19.26 11.83 21.52
C GLN A 209 20.20 11.52 20.34
N ALA A 210 19.80 10.58 19.48
CA ALA A 210 20.59 10.17 18.31
C ALA A 210 20.38 11.07 17.08
N ILE A 211 19.49 12.07 17.15
CA ILE A 211 19.27 13.02 16.05
C ILE A 211 20.48 13.95 15.91
N ASP A 212 21.15 13.87 14.77
CA ASP A 212 22.21 14.80 14.40
C ASP A 212 21.69 16.25 14.37
N GLY A 213 22.40 17.16 15.05
CA GLY A 213 21.96 18.56 15.20
C GLY A 213 20.97 18.81 16.35
N GLY A 214 20.63 17.76 17.11
CA GLY A 214 19.84 17.81 18.33
C GLY A 214 18.33 17.88 18.10
N PHE A 215 17.58 17.37 19.08
CA PHE A 215 16.12 17.46 19.13
C PHE A 215 15.67 18.81 19.70
N ASP A 216 14.94 19.59 18.90
CA ASP A 216 14.36 20.86 19.30
C ASP A 216 13.07 21.16 18.51
N LEU A 217 11.91 20.95 19.16
CA LEU A 217 10.60 21.22 18.55
C LEU A 217 10.30 22.71 18.41
N SER A 218 11.02 23.60 19.10
CA SER A 218 10.78 25.05 18.97
C SER A 218 11.11 25.56 17.57
N ARG A 219 11.94 24.84 16.81
CA ARG A 219 12.30 25.15 15.42
C ARG A 219 11.14 25.01 14.43
N ILE A 220 10.13 24.22 14.78
CA ILE A 220 8.94 23.97 13.95
C ILE A 220 7.67 24.52 14.59
N ALA A 221 7.80 25.18 15.74
CA ALA A 221 6.74 25.84 16.47
C ALA A 221 6.51 27.26 15.92
N LYS A 222 5.29 27.76 16.04
CA LYS A 222 4.98 29.18 15.79
C LYS A 222 4.78 29.99 17.06
N ASP A 223 4.75 31.30 16.87
CA ASP A 223 4.31 32.27 17.86
C ASP A 223 2.92 31.90 18.42
N GLY A 224 2.87 31.67 19.73
CA GLY A 224 1.66 31.28 20.46
C GLY A 224 1.47 29.78 20.66
N GLU A 225 2.26 28.92 20.01
CA GLU A 225 2.26 27.48 20.28
C GLU A 225 3.19 27.15 21.44
N ASP A 226 2.60 26.71 22.55
CA ASP A 226 3.37 26.22 23.69
C ASP A 226 3.67 24.73 23.51
N VAL A 227 4.71 24.42 22.74
CA VAL A 227 5.10 23.04 22.45
C VAL A 227 5.60 22.31 23.70
N ALA A 228 6.18 23.05 24.66
CA ALA A 228 6.55 22.48 25.95
C ALA A 228 5.32 21.97 26.71
N LYS A 229 4.23 22.75 26.71
CA LYS A 229 2.94 22.31 27.25
C LYS A 229 2.35 21.15 26.46
N MET A 230 2.42 21.14 25.13
CA MET A 230 1.94 20.01 24.31
C MET A 230 2.66 18.70 24.68
N VAL A 231 3.99 18.75 24.79
CA VAL A 231 4.83 17.61 25.20
C VAL A 231 4.49 17.13 26.61
N ALA A 232 4.32 18.07 27.55
CA ALA A 232 3.98 17.77 28.94
C ALA A 232 2.58 17.14 29.07
N ASP A 233 1.57 17.74 28.43
CA ASP A 233 0.18 17.25 28.43
C ASP A 233 0.10 15.84 27.80
N ALA A 234 0.90 15.58 26.77
CA ALA A 234 1.01 14.30 26.10
C ALA A 234 1.89 13.27 26.83
N GLN A 235 2.52 13.63 27.95
CA GLN A 235 3.45 12.79 28.71
C GLN A 235 4.58 12.21 27.83
N ILE A 236 5.07 12.98 26.87
CA ILE A 236 6.19 12.60 26.01
C ILE A 236 7.49 12.77 26.78
N THR A 237 8.32 11.73 26.78
CA THR A 237 9.65 11.77 27.41
C THR A 237 10.67 12.27 26.40
N ILE A 238 11.10 13.51 26.59
CA ILE A 238 12.17 14.15 25.83
C ILE A 238 13.52 14.04 26.58
N PRO A 239 14.66 14.13 25.88
CA PRO A 239 16.00 14.06 26.48
C PRO A 239 16.30 15.13 27.54
#